data_AF-W4PCE6-F1
#
_entry.id   AF-W4PCE6-F1
#
_cell.length_a   1.000
_cell.length_b   1.000
_cell.length_c   1.000
_cell.angle_alpha   90.00
_cell.angle_beta   90.00
_cell.angle_gamma   90.00
#
_symmetry.space_group_name_H-M   'P 1'
#
loop_
_entity.id
_entity.type
_entity.pdbx_description
1 polymer ?
#
loop_
_entity_poly.entity_id
_entity_poly.type
_entity_poly.pdbx_seq_one_letter_code
_entity_poly.pdbx_strand_id
1 'polypeptide(L)'
;MDKQKIKPLDEERESRSLLSNAVVILHLVFGTLPLLLVVWAVDRLMSGTLSSTMIWGIGAAMLLFALFRGVFYGTSIWRAHRSAYNALTRLRLRIISHLQRLPLGFFQERKVGDLVNIINHDVEQIEIYLAHGLPEILSATLFPTLLWGIVMVLDWRLGLALISLLPLAFLLQMAVKTLWGKSFQHFMESTQKMSEDSWNMWLQYRLSKHSATKRPEQSEFSVVCATISIG
;
A
#
# COMPACT_ATOMS: atom_id res chain seq x y z
N MET A 1 30.30 13.40 14.71
CA MET A 1 29.26 13.02 13.74
C MET A 1 29.55 13.77 12.45
N ASP A 2 30.11 13.07 11.48
CA ASP A 2 30.73 13.63 10.28
C ASP A 2 29.67 14.02 9.23
N LYS A 3 29.49 15.33 9.03
CA LYS A 3 28.53 15.90 8.06
C LYS A 3 28.96 15.67 6.61
N GLN A 4 30.22 15.30 6.38
CA GLN A 4 30.79 15.17 5.03
C GLN A 4 30.35 13.88 4.31
N LYS A 5 29.87 12.88 5.06
CA LYS A 5 29.39 11.59 4.51
C LYS A 5 27.90 11.54 4.15
N ILE A 6 27.14 12.57 4.50
CA ILE A 6 25.69 12.66 4.23
C ILE A 6 25.41 13.36 2.89
N LYS A 7 26.32 14.26 2.48
CA LYS A 7 26.27 15.09 1.28
C LYS A 7 26.50 14.41 -0.10
N PRO A 8 26.91 13.14 -0.21
CA PRO A 8 26.89 12.44 -1.50
C PRO A 8 25.64 11.54 -1.66
N LEU A 9 24.85 11.33 -0.60
CA LEU A 9 23.66 10.48 -0.62
C LEU A 9 22.37 11.25 -0.97
N ASP A 10 22.37 12.56 -0.78
CA ASP A 10 21.30 13.50 -1.11
C ASP A 10 21.28 13.84 -2.62
N GLU A 11 22.41 14.17 -3.25
CA GLU A 11 22.48 14.47 -4.70
C GLU A 11 22.09 13.26 -5.58
N GLU A 12 22.54 12.05 -5.22
CA GLU A 12 22.15 10.83 -5.96
C GLU A 12 20.67 10.46 -5.74
N ARG A 13 20.12 10.77 -4.56
CA ARG A 13 18.71 10.56 -4.22
C ARG A 13 17.81 11.58 -4.93
N GLU A 14 18.26 12.82 -5.09
CA GLU A 14 17.54 13.91 -5.74
C GLU A 14 17.53 13.75 -7.28
N SER A 15 18.65 13.38 -7.89
CA SER A 15 18.70 13.05 -9.34
C SER A 15 17.81 11.85 -9.70
N ARG A 16 17.82 10.80 -8.86
CA ARG A 16 16.97 9.61 -9.06
C ARG A 16 15.48 9.90 -8.83
N SER A 17 15.14 10.80 -7.89
CA SER A 17 13.74 11.19 -7.65
C SER A 17 13.19 12.06 -8.78
N LEU A 18 13.99 12.97 -9.35
CA LEU A 18 13.61 13.79 -10.50
C LEU A 18 13.31 12.93 -11.73
N LEU A 19 14.17 11.96 -12.04
CA LEU A 19 13.94 11.04 -13.16
C LEU A 19 12.69 10.17 -12.93
N SER A 20 12.46 9.71 -11.70
CA SER A 20 11.25 8.94 -11.35
C SER A 20 9.99 9.79 -11.54
N ASN A 21 10.00 11.03 -11.03
CA ASN A 21 8.88 11.95 -11.14
C ASN A 21 8.60 12.34 -12.59
N ALA A 22 9.64 12.53 -13.42
CA ALA A 22 9.49 12.81 -14.84
C ALA A 22 8.79 11.67 -15.59
N VAL A 23 9.16 10.40 -15.32
CA VAL A 23 8.50 9.24 -15.93
C VAL A 23 7.05 9.11 -15.46
N VAL A 24 6.76 9.44 -14.20
CA VAL A 24 5.39 9.52 -13.68
C VAL A 24 4.59 10.55 -14.48
N ILE A 25 5.06 11.80 -14.58
CA ILE A 25 4.37 12.86 -15.33
C ILE A 25 4.16 12.45 -16.80
N LEU A 26 5.16 11.83 -17.41
CA LEU A 26 5.10 11.43 -18.81
C LEU A 26 4.01 10.38 -19.06
N HIS A 27 3.91 9.35 -18.22
CA HIS A 27 2.82 8.38 -18.36
C HIS A 27 1.44 8.98 -18.07
N LEU A 28 1.33 9.98 -17.17
CA LEU A 28 0.08 10.71 -16.95
C LEU A 28 -0.34 11.45 -18.22
N VAL A 29 0.57 12.21 -18.83
CA VAL A 29 0.31 12.97 -20.07
C VAL A 29 -0.13 12.04 -21.20
N PHE A 30 0.62 10.96 -21.46
CA PHE A 30 0.22 9.97 -22.47
C PHE A 30 -1.06 9.22 -22.11
N GLY A 31 -1.42 9.14 -20.83
CA GLY A 31 -2.71 8.64 -20.37
C GLY A 31 -3.87 9.58 -20.68
N THR A 32 -3.64 10.88 -20.66
CA THR A 32 -4.68 11.89 -20.90
C THR A 32 -4.84 12.27 -22.38
N LEU A 33 -3.80 12.16 -23.20
CA LEU A 33 -3.86 12.48 -24.64
C LEU A 33 -4.95 11.69 -25.41
N PRO A 34 -5.14 10.37 -25.20
CA PRO A 34 -6.24 9.63 -25.83
C PRO A 34 -7.62 10.16 -25.45
N LEU A 35 -7.82 10.61 -24.21
CA LEU A 35 -9.08 11.22 -23.77
C LEU A 35 -9.36 12.52 -24.53
N LEU A 36 -8.35 13.37 -24.70
CA LEU A 36 -8.48 14.61 -25.47
C LEU A 36 -8.74 14.34 -26.96
N LEU A 37 -8.09 13.33 -27.54
CA LEU A 37 -8.35 12.89 -28.91
C LEU A 37 -9.80 12.45 -29.11
N VAL A 38 -10.39 11.76 -28.13
CA VAL A 38 -11.81 11.37 -28.18
C VAL A 38 -12.71 12.60 -28.17
N VAL A 39 -12.47 13.57 -27.28
CA VAL A 39 -13.26 14.81 -27.23
C VAL A 39 -13.19 15.55 -28.56
N TRP A 40 -12.00 15.67 -29.13
CA TRP A 40 -11.80 16.30 -30.44
C TRP A 40 -12.45 15.51 -31.59
N ALA A 41 -12.41 14.18 -31.54
CA ALA A 41 -13.07 13.33 -32.53
C ALA A 41 -14.59 13.49 -32.48
N VAL A 42 -15.18 13.61 -31.28
CA VAL A 42 -16.61 13.87 -31.09
C VAL A 42 -17.00 15.23 -31.64
N ASP A 43 -16.21 16.28 -31.39
CA ASP A 43 -16.46 17.61 -31.96
C ASP A 43 -16.51 17.56 -33.50
N ARG A 44 -15.54 16.87 -34.12
CA ARG A 44 -15.49 16.71 -35.58
C ARG A 44 -16.64 15.86 -36.15
N LEU A 45 -17.12 14.90 -35.36
CA LEU A 45 -18.31 14.11 -35.68
C LEU A 45 -19.56 14.98 -35.69
N MET A 46 -19.72 15.81 -34.67
CA MET A 46 -20.85 16.73 -34.56
C MET A 46 -20.84 17.79 -35.67
N SER A 47 -19.66 18.24 -36.11
CA SER A 47 -19.54 19.16 -37.24
C SER A 47 -19.67 18.50 -38.62
N GLY A 48 -19.90 17.18 -38.71
CA GLY A 48 -20.14 16.46 -39.97
C GLY A 48 -18.93 16.35 -40.90
N THR A 49 -17.74 16.70 -40.40
CA THR A 49 -16.51 16.83 -41.21
C THR A 49 -15.56 15.65 -41.06
N LEU A 50 -16.04 14.52 -40.53
CA LEU A 50 -15.24 13.31 -40.35
C LEU A 50 -15.05 12.57 -41.68
N SER A 51 -13.80 12.45 -42.09
CA SER A 51 -13.39 11.58 -43.19
C SER A 51 -12.95 10.20 -42.66
N SER A 52 -13.14 9.15 -43.45
CA SER A 52 -12.67 7.78 -43.14
C SER A 52 -11.16 7.73 -42.86
N THR A 53 -10.36 8.51 -43.59
CA THR A 53 -8.90 8.60 -43.37
C THR A 53 -8.56 9.21 -42.01
N MET A 54 -9.39 10.15 -41.53
CA MET A 54 -9.19 10.82 -40.26
C MET A 54 -9.50 9.91 -39.08
N ILE A 55 -10.52 9.04 -39.22
CA ILE A 55 -10.86 8.02 -38.21
C ILE A 55 -9.70 7.04 -38.02
N TRP A 56 -9.13 6.52 -39.12
CA TRP A 56 -7.96 5.64 -39.04
C TRP A 56 -6.74 6.35 -38.45
N GLY A 57 -6.53 7.63 -38.77
CA GLY A 57 -5.46 8.45 -38.18
C GLY A 57 -5.62 8.63 -36.67
N ILE A 58 -6.82 8.95 -36.20
CA ILE A 58 -7.13 9.07 -34.77
C ILE A 58 -6.94 7.72 -34.07
N GLY A 59 -7.45 6.63 -34.66
CA GLY A 59 -7.28 5.28 -34.11
C GLY A 59 -5.81 4.86 -33.97
N ALA A 60 -5.00 5.13 -35.00
CA ALA A 60 -3.56 4.86 -34.97
C ALA A 60 -2.85 5.70 -33.91
N ALA A 61 -3.18 6.99 -33.79
CA ALA A 61 -2.63 7.87 -32.76
C ALA A 61 -3.00 7.42 -31.33
N MET A 62 -4.25 7.01 -31.11
CA MET A 62 -4.70 6.47 -29.83
C MET A 62 -3.95 5.20 -29.45
N LEU A 63 -3.76 4.28 -30.41
CA LEU A 63 -2.99 3.05 -30.18
C LEU A 63 -1.55 3.39 -29.82
N LEU A 64 -0.92 4.31 -30.56
CA LEU A 64 0.45 4.75 -30.30
C LEU A 64 0.60 5.36 -28.91
N PHE A 65 -0.31 6.25 -28.50
CA PHE A 65 -0.28 6.85 -27.16
C PHE A 65 -0.55 5.83 -26.05
N ALA A 66 -1.44 4.85 -26.29
CA ALA A 66 -1.66 3.76 -25.35
C ALA A 66 -0.40 2.89 -25.17
N LEU A 67 0.32 2.61 -26.25
CA LEU A 67 1.60 1.90 -26.20
C LEU A 67 2.66 2.69 -25.42
N PHE A 68 2.83 3.97 -25.72
CA PHE A 68 3.76 4.83 -24.98
C PHE A 68 3.40 4.92 -23.50
N ARG A 69 2.11 5.09 -23.18
CA ARG A 69 1.63 5.06 -21.80
C ARG A 69 2.04 3.76 -21.11
N GLY A 70 1.84 2.60 -21.75
CA GLY A 70 2.23 1.29 -21.20
C GLY A 70 3.73 1.20 -20.90
N VAL A 71 4.57 1.67 -21.83
CA VAL A 71 6.04 1.69 -21.65
C VAL A 71 6.45 2.61 -20.49
N PHE A 72 5.93 3.84 -20.44
CA PHE A 72 6.26 4.78 -19.36
C PHE A 72 5.73 4.30 -18.00
N TYR A 73 4.54 3.71 -17.97
CA TYR A 73 3.98 3.13 -16.75
C TYR A 73 4.83 1.95 -16.24
N GLY A 74 5.18 1.00 -17.11
CA GLY A 74 6.02 -0.13 -16.74
C GLY A 74 7.41 0.29 -16.27
N THR A 75 8.04 1.25 -16.94
CA THR A 75 9.34 1.79 -16.52
C THR A 75 9.26 2.56 -15.20
N SER A 76 8.16 3.29 -14.95
CA SER A 76 7.90 3.96 -13.67
C SER A 76 7.85 2.95 -12.52
N ILE A 77 7.02 1.91 -12.66
CA ILE A 77 6.86 0.85 -11.66
C ILE A 77 8.20 0.15 -11.40
N TRP A 78 8.90 -0.25 -12.47
CA TRP A 78 10.16 -0.95 -12.33
C TRP A 78 11.21 -0.12 -11.57
N ARG A 79 11.29 1.19 -11.85
CA ARG A 79 12.17 2.11 -11.12
C ARG A 79 11.76 2.26 -9.65
N ALA A 80 10.45 2.37 -9.38
CA ALA A 80 9.93 2.47 -8.02
C ALA A 80 10.29 1.23 -7.20
N HIS A 81 10.03 0.02 -7.72
CA HIS A 81 10.41 -1.23 -7.07
C HIS A 81 11.92 -1.33 -6.85
N ARG A 82 12.72 -1.02 -7.87
CA ARG A 82 14.18 -1.07 -7.74
C ARG A 82 14.69 -0.13 -6.64
N SER A 83 14.10 1.07 -6.53
CA SER A 83 14.42 2.03 -5.48
C SER A 83 14.00 1.52 -4.09
N ALA A 84 12.78 0.99 -3.97
CA ALA A 84 12.24 0.42 -2.74
C ALA A 84 13.11 -0.73 -2.22
N TYR A 85 13.45 -1.71 -3.08
CA TYR A 85 14.32 -2.84 -2.71
C TYR A 85 15.69 -2.39 -2.21
N ASN A 86 16.31 -1.41 -2.87
CA ASN A 86 17.60 -0.89 -2.43
C ASN A 86 17.51 -0.18 -1.07
N ALA A 87 16.43 0.56 -0.82
CA ALA A 87 16.17 1.17 0.48
C ALA A 87 15.96 0.10 1.56
N LEU A 88 15.23 -0.97 1.22
CA LEU A 88 14.96 -2.10 2.08
C LEU A 88 16.23 -2.84 2.50
N THR A 89 17.10 -3.15 1.54
CA THR A 89 18.38 -3.81 1.82
C THR A 89 19.25 -2.99 2.77
N ARG A 90 19.32 -1.66 2.55
CA ARG A 90 20.04 -0.75 3.46
C ARG A 90 19.43 -0.72 4.86
N LEU A 91 18.10 -0.77 4.96
CA LEU A 91 17.40 -0.82 6.24
C LEU A 91 17.74 -2.12 6.98
N ARG A 92 17.63 -3.28 6.32
CA ARG A 92 18.00 -4.59 6.91
C ARG A 92 19.43 -4.60 7.41
N LEU A 93 20.40 -4.12 6.62
CA LEU A 93 21.81 -4.04 7.03
C LEU A 93 22.02 -3.10 8.24
N ARG A 94 21.28 -1.98 8.31
CA ARG A 94 21.34 -1.07 9.46
C ARG A 94 20.77 -1.71 10.72
N ILE A 95 19.67 -2.45 10.61
CA ILE A 95 19.08 -3.18 11.74
C ILE A 95 20.06 -4.25 12.24
N ILE A 96 20.61 -5.06 11.34
CA ILE A 96 21.57 -6.13 11.69
C ILE A 96 22.82 -5.54 12.36
N SER A 97 23.41 -4.48 11.79
CA SER A 97 24.59 -3.83 12.37
C SER A 97 24.32 -3.16 13.73
N HIS A 98 23.09 -2.70 13.97
CA HIS A 98 22.67 -2.20 15.27
C HIS A 98 22.53 -3.34 16.28
N LEU A 99 21.92 -4.46 15.89
CA LEU A 99 21.79 -5.66 16.71
C LEU A 99 23.15 -6.21 17.15
N GLN A 100 24.15 -6.23 16.27
CA GLN A 100 25.51 -6.69 16.60
C GLN A 100 26.22 -5.88 17.69
N ARG A 101 25.75 -4.66 18.00
CA ARG A 101 26.37 -3.78 19.01
C ARG A 101 25.65 -3.81 20.36
N LEU A 102 24.53 -4.54 20.46
CA LEU A 102 23.75 -4.64 21.70
C LEU A 102 24.38 -5.66 22.67
N PRO A 103 24.30 -5.42 23.99
CA PRO A 103 24.85 -6.33 24.99
C PRO A 103 24.06 -7.65 25.03
N LEU A 104 24.73 -8.73 25.44
CA LEU A 104 24.13 -10.08 25.57
C LEU A 104 22.86 -10.10 26.44
N GLY A 105 22.75 -9.23 27.45
CA GLY A 105 21.57 -9.11 28.30
C GLY A 105 20.29 -8.75 27.52
N PHE A 106 20.39 -7.96 26.45
CA PHE A 106 19.24 -7.64 25.58
C PHE A 106 18.67 -8.88 24.89
N PHE A 107 19.54 -9.83 24.52
CA PHE A 107 19.14 -11.08 23.86
C PHE A 107 18.61 -12.14 24.83
N GLN A 108 18.83 -11.97 26.14
CA GLN A 108 18.23 -12.86 27.15
C GLN A 108 16.77 -12.47 27.45
N GLU A 109 16.42 -11.20 27.31
CA GLU A 109 15.06 -10.68 27.53
C GLU A 109 14.14 -10.81 26.32
N ARG A 110 14.70 -10.96 25.11
CA ARG A 110 13.96 -11.01 23.83
C ARG A 110 14.18 -12.33 23.12
N LYS A 111 13.10 -12.93 22.58
CA LYS A 111 13.24 -14.14 21.76
C LYS A 111 13.88 -13.78 20.42
N VAL A 112 14.87 -14.56 19.99
CA VAL A 112 15.51 -14.40 18.67
C VAL A 112 14.48 -14.43 17.53
N GLY A 113 13.43 -15.25 17.69
CA GLY A 113 12.32 -15.31 16.74
C GLY A 113 11.61 -13.96 16.54
N ASP A 114 11.44 -13.17 17.60
CA ASP A 114 10.77 -11.86 17.52
C ASP A 114 11.63 -10.86 16.72
N LEU A 115 12.96 -10.89 16.92
CA LEU A 115 13.90 -10.06 16.14
C LEU A 115 13.91 -10.44 14.66
N VAL A 116 13.92 -11.73 14.35
CA VAL A 116 13.83 -12.21 12.95
C VAL A 116 12.48 -11.81 12.35
N ASN A 117 11.41 -11.87 13.14
CA ASN A 117 10.08 -11.45 12.71
C ASN A 117 10.05 -9.97 12.32
N ILE A 118 10.66 -9.09 13.13
CA ILE A 118 10.79 -7.66 12.84
C ILE A 118 11.59 -7.43 11.54
N ILE A 119 12.73 -8.11 11.36
CA ILE A 119 13.59 -7.94 10.18
C ILE A 119 12.90 -8.38 8.89
N ASN A 120 12.01 -9.37 8.98
CA ASN A 120 11.31 -9.91 7.82
C ASN A 120 9.97 -9.20 7.60
N HIS A 121 9.02 -9.32 8.54
CA HIS A 121 7.66 -8.84 8.37
C HIS A 121 7.52 -7.32 8.47
N ASP A 122 8.11 -6.68 9.49
CA ASP A 122 7.93 -5.21 9.64
C ASP A 122 8.65 -4.46 8.51
N VAL A 123 9.81 -4.98 8.10
CA VAL A 123 10.54 -4.45 6.96
C VAL A 123 9.76 -4.68 5.66
N GLU A 124 9.17 -5.86 5.44
CA GLU A 124 8.32 -6.11 4.27
C GLU A 124 7.10 -5.17 4.21
N GLN A 125 6.49 -4.83 5.34
CA GLN A 125 5.42 -3.80 5.33
C GLN A 125 5.93 -2.43 4.87
N ILE A 126 7.18 -2.08 5.21
CA ILE A 126 7.84 -0.86 4.70
C ILE A 126 8.06 -0.96 3.18
N GLU A 127 8.39 -2.14 2.65
CA GLU A 127 8.50 -2.37 1.20
C GLU A 127 7.20 -2.05 0.48
N ILE A 128 6.07 -2.60 0.94
CA ILE A 128 4.75 -2.38 0.34
C ILE A 128 4.44 -0.87 0.28
N TYR A 129 4.71 -0.15 1.37
CA TYR A 129 4.52 1.29 1.42
C TYR A 129 5.43 2.06 0.44
N LEU A 130 6.72 1.68 0.33
CA LEU A 130 7.67 2.36 -0.56
C LEU A 130 7.45 2.03 -2.05
N ALA A 131 7.11 0.79 -2.36
CA ALA A 131 7.01 0.29 -3.73
C ALA A 131 5.64 0.59 -4.35
N HIS A 132 4.57 0.51 -3.56
CA HIS A 132 3.19 0.72 -4.03
C HIS A 132 2.57 1.97 -3.44
N GLY A 133 2.62 2.13 -2.11
CA GLY A 133 1.95 3.24 -1.42
C GLY A 133 2.36 4.62 -1.96
N LEU A 134 3.66 4.93 -1.96
CA LEU A 134 4.15 6.24 -2.42
C LEU A 134 3.83 6.52 -3.91
N PRO A 135 4.13 5.63 -4.88
CA PRO A 135 3.78 5.87 -6.28
C PRO A 135 2.27 5.96 -6.53
N GLU A 136 1.47 5.16 -5.83
CA GLU A 136 0.01 5.17 -5.98
C GLU A 136 -0.59 6.46 -5.45
N ILE A 137 -0.17 6.94 -4.27
CA ILE A 137 -0.65 8.22 -3.70
C ILE A 137 -0.30 9.38 -4.63
N LEU A 138 0.92 9.41 -5.16
CA LEU A 138 1.34 10.42 -6.13
C LEU A 138 0.46 10.39 -7.38
N SER A 139 0.24 9.21 -7.95
CA SER A 139 -0.59 9.04 -9.15
C SER A 139 -2.07 9.39 -8.89
N ALA A 140 -2.60 8.96 -7.75
CA ALA A 140 -3.97 9.23 -7.30
C ALA A 140 -4.23 10.71 -7.01
N THR A 141 -3.18 11.49 -6.73
CA THR A 141 -3.30 12.94 -6.52
C THR A 141 -3.06 13.71 -7.82
N LEU A 142 -1.99 13.39 -8.54
CA LEU A 142 -1.57 14.11 -9.74
C LEU A 142 -2.54 13.92 -10.91
N PHE A 143 -3.05 12.70 -11.12
CA PHE A 143 -3.92 12.42 -12.27
C PHE A 143 -5.26 13.15 -12.19
N PRO A 144 -6.02 13.12 -11.07
CA PRO A 144 -7.24 13.92 -10.96
C PRO A 144 -6.98 15.42 -11.00
N THR A 145 -5.88 15.89 -10.40
CA THR A 145 -5.50 17.32 -10.44
C THR A 145 -5.23 17.78 -11.87
N LEU A 146 -4.48 16.99 -12.65
CA LEU A 146 -4.20 17.26 -14.05
C LEU A 146 -5.50 17.27 -14.89
N LEU A 147 -6.35 16.26 -14.69
CA LEU A 147 -7.62 16.16 -15.41
C LEU A 147 -8.56 17.32 -15.08
N TRP A 148 -8.65 17.71 -13.81
CA TRP A 148 -9.41 18.87 -13.37
C TRP A 148 -8.89 20.17 -14.01
N GLY A 149 -7.56 20.37 -14.03
CA GLY A 149 -6.95 21.54 -14.68
C GLY A 149 -7.27 21.60 -16.18
N ILE A 150 -7.25 20.46 -16.86
CA ILE A 150 -7.65 20.36 -18.27
C ILE A 150 -9.11 20.75 -18.45
N VAL A 151 -10.03 20.16 -17.66
CA VAL A 151 -11.46 20.49 -17.74
C VAL A 151 -11.71 21.97 -17.46
N MET A 152 -10.99 22.56 -16.50
CA MET A 152 -11.10 23.98 -16.16
C MET A 152 -10.72 24.90 -17.34
N VAL A 153 -9.74 24.49 -18.15
CA VAL A 153 -9.33 25.24 -19.36
C VAL A 153 -10.31 25.04 -20.52
N LEU A 154 -10.87 23.83 -20.68
CA LEU A 154 -11.89 23.57 -21.71
C LEU A 154 -13.22 24.28 -21.41
N ASP A 155 -13.74 24.12 -20.20
CA ASP A 155 -14.96 24.78 -19.73
C ASP A 155 -14.87 25.02 -18.21
N TRP A 156 -14.66 26.28 -17.84
CA TRP A 156 -14.54 26.70 -16.46
C TRP A 156 -15.81 26.43 -15.63
N ARG A 157 -17.00 26.38 -16.25
CA ARG A 157 -18.26 26.09 -15.57
C ARG A 157 -18.32 24.63 -15.15
N LEU A 158 -17.87 23.72 -16.03
CA LEU A 158 -17.75 22.30 -15.70
C LEU A 158 -16.65 22.06 -14.65
N GLY A 159 -15.51 22.74 -14.76
CA GLY A 159 -14.43 22.66 -13.77
C GLY A 159 -14.87 23.07 -12.36
N LEU A 160 -15.68 24.14 -12.24
CA LEU A 160 -16.26 24.57 -10.97
C LEU A 160 -17.37 23.62 -10.47
N ALA A 161 -18.16 23.04 -11.37
CA ALA A 161 -19.16 22.04 -10.98
C ALA A 161 -18.51 20.76 -10.40
N LEU A 162 -17.35 20.36 -10.93
CA LEU A 162 -16.60 19.24 -10.38
C LEU A 162 -16.05 19.56 -8.97
N ILE A 163 -15.50 20.76 -8.78
CA ILE A 163 -14.91 21.12 -7.48
C ILE A 163 -15.97 21.36 -6.41
N SER A 164 -17.18 21.79 -6.77
CA SER A 164 -18.30 21.95 -5.84
C SER A 164 -18.83 20.62 -5.30
N LEU A 165 -18.54 19.51 -5.97
CA LEU A 165 -18.87 18.17 -5.50
C LEU A 165 -17.99 17.73 -4.31
N LEU A 166 -16.76 18.23 -4.18
CA LEU A 166 -15.87 17.91 -3.05
C LEU A 166 -16.44 18.36 -1.70
N PRO A 167 -16.83 19.64 -1.49
CA PRO A 167 -17.41 20.07 -0.22
C PRO A 167 -18.75 19.36 0.03
N LEU A 168 -19.55 19.08 -1.00
CA LEU A 168 -20.79 18.31 -0.84
C LEU A 168 -20.52 16.88 -0.34
N ALA A 169 -19.54 16.18 -0.92
CA ALA A 169 -19.13 14.85 -0.47
C ALA A 169 -18.57 14.88 0.96
N PHE A 170 -17.79 15.91 1.30
CA PHE A 170 -17.27 16.10 2.65
C PHE A 170 -18.40 16.34 3.67
N LEU A 171 -19.36 17.19 3.35
CA LEU A 171 -20.54 17.43 4.19
C LEU A 171 -21.38 16.16 4.37
N LEU A 172 -21.56 15.38 3.29
CA LEU A 172 -22.28 14.11 3.35
C LEU A 172 -21.54 13.08 4.22
N GLN A 173 -20.22 12.96 4.10
CA GLN A 173 -19.42 12.12 4.99
C GLN A 173 -19.56 12.56 6.46
N MET A 174 -19.52 13.87 6.72
CA MET A 174 -19.67 14.38 8.08
C MET A 174 -21.06 14.09 8.64
N ALA A 175 -22.11 14.29 7.83
CA ALA A 175 -23.48 13.96 8.19
C ALA A 175 -23.63 12.47 8.52
N VAL A 176 -23.13 11.58 7.67
CA VAL A 176 -23.15 10.12 7.90
C VAL A 176 -22.41 9.78 9.19
N LYS A 177 -21.21 10.33 9.42
CA LYS A 177 -20.44 10.10 10.65
C LYS A 177 -21.22 10.52 11.91
N THR A 178 -21.90 11.67 11.86
CA THR A 178 -22.69 12.16 12.99
C THR A 178 -23.96 11.36 13.24
N LEU A 179 -24.66 10.96 12.18
CA LEU A 179 -25.94 10.24 12.28
C LEU A 179 -25.74 8.75 12.62
N TRP A 180 -24.70 8.12 12.06
CA TRP A 180 -24.46 6.68 12.18
C TRP A 180 -23.32 6.33 13.14
N GLY A 181 -22.67 7.31 13.76
CA GLY A 181 -21.48 7.09 14.60
C GLY A 181 -21.71 6.07 15.72
N LYS A 182 -22.84 6.14 16.43
CA LYS A 182 -23.18 5.20 17.52
C LYS A 182 -23.46 3.78 17.02
N SER A 183 -24.15 3.66 15.88
CA SER A 183 -24.45 2.37 15.25
C SER A 183 -23.17 1.72 14.71
N PHE A 184 -22.31 2.52 14.08
CA PHE A 184 -21.00 2.08 13.59
C PHE A 184 -20.09 1.63 14.75
N GLN A 185 -20.10 2.35 15.87
CA GLN A 185 -19.36 1.93 17.08
C GLN A 185 -19.86 0.60 17.63
N HIS A 186 -21.18 0.41 17.74
CA HIS A 186 -21.75 -0.89 18.14
C HIS A 186 -21.37 -2.03 17.19
N PHE A 187 -21.37 -1.76 15.88
CA PHE A 187 -20.93 -2.72 14.88
C PHE A 187 -19.45 -3.07 15.08
N MET A 188 -18.58 -2.07 15.22
CA MET A 188 -17.15 -2.27 15.47
C MET A 188 -16.87 -3.03 16.77
N GLU A 189 -17.53 -2.68 17.87
CA GLU A 189 -17.42 -3.40 19.15
C GLU A 189 -17.86 -4.87 19.01
N SER A 190 -18.94 -5.12 18.27
CA SER A 190 -19.42 -6.48 18.01
C SER A 190 -18.41 -7.29 17.19
N THR A 191 -17.83 -6.69 16.15
CA THR A 191 -16.77 -7.36 15.36
C THR A 191 -15.51 -7.64 16.17
N GLN A 192 -15.13 -6.73 17.07
CA GLN A 192 -13.98 -6.93 17.96
C GLN A 192 -14.24 -8.04 18.99
N LYS A 193 -15.45 -8.05 19.60
CA LYS A 193 -15.86 -9.15 20.50
C LYS A 193 -15.87 -10.50 19.79
N MET A 194 -16.42 -10.58 18.56
CA MET A 194 -16.38 -11.82 17.77
C MET A 194 -14.94 -12.28 17.50
N SER A 195 -14.02 -11.35 17.23
CA SER A 195 -12.59 -11.62 17.09
C SER A 195 -11.98 -12.17 18.39
N GLU A 196 -12.25 -11.52 19.52
CA GLU A 196 -11.76 -11.94 20.84
C GLU A 196 -12.31 -13.32 21.26
N ASP A 197 -13.61 -13.54 21.06
CA ASP A 197 -14.28 -14.81 21.35
C ASP A 197 -13.72 -15.95 20.48
N SER A 198 -13.44 -15.67 19.20
CA SER A 198 -12.80 -16.64 18.31
C SER A 198 -11.42 -17.06 18.82
N TRP A 199 -10.63 -16.10 19.31
CA TRP A 199 -9.32 -16.37 19.90
C TRP A 199 -9.44 -17.15 21.22
N ASN A 200 -10.36 -16.75 22.09
CA ASN A 200 -10.61 -17.40 23.38
C ASN A 200 -11.09 -18.84 23.20
N MET A 201 -11.98 -19.10 22.24
CA MET A 201 -12.47 -20.43 21.92
C MET A 201 -11.33 -21.34 21.44
N TRP A 202 -10.44 -20.84 20.59
CA TRP A 202 -9.26 -21.59 20.16
C TRP A 202 -8.30 -21.88 21.32
N LEU A 203 -8.08 -20.90 22.21
CA LEU A 203 -7.24 -21.06 23.40
C LEU A 203 -7.82 -22.15 24.31
N GLN A 204 -9.13 -22.11 24.57
CA GLN A 204 -9.82 -23.13 25.38
C GLN A 204 -9.76 -24.51 24.73
N TYR A 205 -9.98 -24.61 23.42
CA TYR A 205 -9.83 -25.87 22.69
C TYR A 205 -8.42 -26.44 22.84
N ARG A 206 -7.38 -25.60 22.68
CA ARG A 206 -5.98 -26.00 22.85
C ARG A 206 -5.67 -26.45 24.28
N LEU A 207 -6.13 -25.70 25.29
CA LEU A 207 -5.95 -26.04 26.71
C LEU A 207 -6.65 -27.36 27.07
N SER A 208 -7.88 -27.55 26.59
CA SER A 208 -8.65 -28.78 26.76
C SER A 208 -7.88 -29.97 26.20
N LYS A 209 -7.39 -29.88 24.94
CA LYS A 209 -6.62 -30.94 24.30
C LYS A 209 -5.30 -31.23 25.04
N HIS A 210 -4.59 -30.20 25.49
CA HIS A 210 -3.34 -30.36 26.25
C HIS A 210 -3.57 -30.98 27.64
N SER A 211 -4.70 -30.69 28.27
CA SER A 211 -5.11 -31.29 29.55
C SER A 211 -5.54 -32.76 29.39
N ALA A 212 -6.18 -33.11 28.27
CA ALA A 212 -6.58 -34.48 27.95
C ALA A 212 -5.37 -35.38 27.67
N THR A 213 -4.31 -34.84 27.05
CA THR A 213 -3.06 -35.59 26.80
C THR A 213 -2.21 -35.85 28.05
N LYS A 214 -2.36 -35.07 29.13
CA LYS A 214 -1.64 -35.30 30.41
C LYS A 214 -2.36 -36.25 31.38
N ARG A 215 -3.66 -36.46 31.22
CA ARG A 215 -4.43 -37.36 32.10
C ARG A 215 -4.08 -38.86 32.00
N PRO A 216 -3.74 -39.47 30.85
CA PRO A 216 -3.44 -40.91 30.82
C PRO A 216 -2.13 -41.25 31.54
N GLU A 217 -1.15 -40.35 31.54
CA GLU A 217 0.18 -40.62 32.13
C GLU A 217 0.18 -40.47 33.67
N GLN A 218 -0.60 -39.53 34.23
CA GLN A 218 -0.66 -39.33 35.69
C GLN A 218 -1.45 -40.40 36.45
N SER A 219 -2.44 -41.05 35.82
CA SER A 219 -3.12 -42.18 36.44
C SER A 219 -2.23 -43.42 36.53
N GLU A 220 -1.38 -43.67 35.53
CA GLU A 220 -0.43 -44.79 35.56
C GLU A 220 0.70 -44.55 36.58
N PHE A 221 1.23 -43.32 36.68
CA PHE A 221 2.25 -43.00 37.68
C PHE A 221 1.73 -43.06 39.13
N SER A 222 0.50 -42.63 39.42
CA SER A 222 -0.08 -42.77 40.76
C SER A 222 -0.30 -44.23 41.16
N VAL A 223 -0.68 -45.11 40.23
CA VAL A 223 -0.84 -46.55 40.50
C VAL A 223 0.52 -47.21 40.70
N VAL A 224 1.52 -46.89 39.87
CA VAL A 224 2.88 -47.45 39.98
C VAL A 224 3.58 -47.00 41.27
N CYS A 225 3.45 -45.74 41.69
CA CYS A 225 4.00 -45.28 42.98
C CYS A 225 3.29 -45.91 44.19
N ALA A 226 1.99 -46.20 44.10
CA ALA A 226 1.27 -46.89 45.18
C ALA A 226 1.70 -48.36 45.33
N THR A 227 2.06 -49.04 44.24
CA THR A 227 2.54 -50.44 44.28
C THR A 227 3.96 -50.56 44.83
N ILE A 228 4.84 -49.57 44.62
CA ILE A 228 6.23 -49.59 45.11
C ILE A 228 6.33 -49.29 46.62
N SER A 229 5.31 -48.67 47.24
CA SER A 229 5.33 -48.33 48.67
C SER A 229 4.83 -49.44 49.61
N ILE A 230 4.44 -50.61 49.10
CA ILE A 230 3.84 -51.72 49.89
C ILE A 230 4.72 -53.01 49.86
N GLY A 231 5.86 -53.00 49.16
CA GLY A 231 6.85 -54.09 49.19
C GLY A 231 8.07 -53.72 50.01
#